data_AF-A0A7Y9ESX5-F1
#
_entry.id   AF-A0A7Y9ESX5-F1
#
_cell.length_a   1.000
_cell.length_b   1.000
_cell.length_c   1.000
_cell.angle_alpha   90.00
_cell.angle_beta   90.00
_cell.angle_gamma   90.00
#
_symmetry.space_group_name_H-M   'P 1'
#
loop_
_entity.id
_entity.type
_entity.pdbx_description
1 polymer ?
#
loop_
_entity_poly.entity_id
_entity_poly.type
_entity_poly.pdbx_seq_one_letter_code
_entity_poly.pdbx_strand_id
1 'polypeptide(L)'
;MTTSEQPLQTISAFSRAVGLSTSSIRDYGAIGLLVPAEVHPASGYRYYADAQQRRAIWIRRLREAGLDLDRIRTVVDAEPQDAERILDDWLAEIDARAAAASQVAEDLRAELRAAGGASPARTCRVRVVVEAVVAAIQQVMRACSREDDSFATVLLEADSGRLSITATDRRLLIRRSVPAVTLGDAGRFCARPDELLSWLDALAPGLCEFVIESSDARKPGGDIPRSMLLDADGVPIAVPSRIDPFPSPERLIDVADVPLARAALQRAGAEALLSDATTANLQLEFADGTARLISEKATLTGRSNGETLRLRVARSPYATAVQATIGDQLTCTIYAEPRHIAWTAPSQPDFVALATYLPA
;
A
#
# COMPACT_ATOMS: atom_id res chain seq x y z
N MET A 1 -53.64 -18.67 -3.47
CA MET A 1 -52.66 -19.19 -4.45
C MET A 1 -52.67 -18.25 -5.64
N THR A 2 -51.70 -17.35 -5.73
CA THR A 2 -51.48 -16.49 -6.91
C THR A 2 -50.10 -16.81 -7.43
N THR A 3 -50.03 -17.73 -8.40
CA THR A 3 -48.83 -17.96 -9.21
C THR A 3 -48.66 -16.71 -10.07
N SER A 4 -47.85 -15.75 -9.65
CA SER A 4 -47.48 -14.64 -10.53
C SER A 4 -46.68 -15.24 -11.70
N GLU A 5 -47.17 -15.11 -12.93
CA GLU A 5 -46.36 -15.36 -14.13
C GLU A 5 -45.11 -14.49 -14.04
N GLN A 6 -43.95 -15.11 -13.79
CA GLN A 6 -42.67 -14.43 -13.79
C GLN A 6 -42.34 -14.06 -15.24
N PRO A 7 -41.96 -12.81 -15.54
CA PRO A 7 -41.67 -12.39 -16.90
C PRO A 7 -40.50 -13.21 -17.47
N LEU A 8 -40.76 -13.87 -18.61
CA LEU A 8 -39.78 -14.67 -19.33
C LEU A 8 -39.03 -13.82 -20.36
N GLN A 9 -37.71 -13.90 -20.33
CA GLN A 9 -36.82 -13.16 -21.21
C GLN A 9 -36.25 -14.09 -22.29
N THR A 10 -36.15 -13.58 -23.53
CA THR A 10 -35.39 -14.27 -24.58
C THR A 10 -33.91 -14.38 -24.18
N ILE A 11 -33.21 -15.40 -24.67
CA ILE A 11 -31.76 -15.58 -24.41
C ILE A 11 -30.93 -14.31 -24.69
N SER A 12 -31.29 -13.52 -25.70
CA SER A 12 -30.61 -12.28 -26.05
C SER A 12 -30.86 -11.15 -25.05
N ALA A 13 -32.07 -11.06 -24.48
CA ALA A 13 -32.37 -10.11 -23.41
C ALA A 13 -31.68 -10.52 -22.10
N PHE A 14 -31.77 -11.80 -21.74
CA PHE A 14 -31.14 -12.37 -20.56
C PHE A 14 -29.61 -12.23 -20.59
N SER A 15 -28.99 -12.53 -21.74
CA SER A 15 -27.56 -12.33 -22.01
C SER A 15 -27.07 -10.93 -21.67
N ARG A 16 -27.82 -9.89 -22.07
CA ARG A 16 -27.49 -8.49 -21.77
C ARG A 16 -27.65 -8.18 -20.29
N ALA A 17 -28.69 -8.71 -19.64
CA ALA A 17 -28.95 -8.47 -18.23
C ALA A 17 -27.85 -9.05 -17.31
N VAL A 18 -27.36 -10.25 -17.62
CA VAL A 18 -26.41 -10.96 -16.75
C VAL A 18 -24.95 -10.85 -17.20
N GLY A 19 -24.70 -10.23 -18.36
CA GLY A 19 -23.37 -10.05 -18.93
C GLY A 19 -22.69 -11.36 -19.36
N LEU A 20 -23.46 -12.37 -19.78
CA LEU A 20 -22.97 -13.61 -20.37
C LEU A 20 -23.25 -13.64 -21.86
N SER A 21 -22.37 -14.24 -22.66
CA SER A 21 -22.66 -14.47 -24.08
C SER A 21 -23.81 -15.46 -24.25
N THR A 22 -24.57 -15.32 -25.35
CA THR A 22 -25.63 -16.29 -25.68
C THR A 22 -25.08 -17.70 -25.91
N SER A 23 -23.81 -17.83 -26.35
CA SER A 23 -23.13 -19.13 -26.43
C SER A 23 -22.92 -19.73 -25.04
N SER A 24 -22.33 -18.97 -24.12
CA SER A 24 -22.07 -19.41 -22.75
C SER A 24 -23.35 -19.85 -22.03
N ILE A 25 -24.46 -19.13 -22.24
CA ILE A 25 -25.75 -19.50 -21.67
C ILE A 25 -26.26 -20.84 -22.24
N ARG A 26 -26.05 -21.11 -23.54
CA ARG A 26 -26.40 -22.41 -24.14
C ARG A 26 -25.51 -23.52 -23.61
N ASP A 27 -24.21 -23.26 -23.50
CA ASP A 27 -23.23 -24.24 -22.98
C ASP A 27 -23.56 -24.60 -21.54
N TYR A 28 -23.83 -23.59 -20.70
CA TYR A 28 -24.28 -23.79 -19.32
C TYR A 28 -25.61 -24.52 -19.23
N GLY A 29 -26.55 -24.26 -20.14
CA GLY A 29 -27.79 -25.03 -20.24
C GLY A 29 -27.57 -26.48 -20.60
N ALA A 30 -26.66 -26.77 -21.54
CA ALA A 30 -26.34 -28.13 -21.98
C ALA A 30 -25.72 -28.98 -20.86
N ILE A 31 -24.91 -28.36 -19.99
CA ILE A 31 -24.32 -29.03 -18.82
C ILE A 31 -25.21 -28.93 -17.56
N GLY A 32 -26.44 -28.44 -17.68
CA GLY A 32 -27.39 -28.33 -16.56
C GLY A 32 -27.06 -27.24 -15.53
N LEU A 33 -26.04 -26.41 -15.75
CA LEU A 33 -25.62 -25.35 -14.83
C LEU A 33 -26.59 -24.16 -14.85
N LEU A 34 -27.17 -23.86 -16.01
CA LEU A 34 -28.17 -22.79 -16.20
C LEU A 34 -29.25 -23.23 -17.21
N VAL A 35 -30.17 -24.07 -16.76
CA VAL A 35 -31.25 -24.63 -17.59
C VAL A 35 -32.27 -23.54 -17.95
N PRO A 36 -32.72 -23.42 -19.21
CA PRO A 36 -33.80 -22.49 -19.56
C PRO A 36 -35.08 -22.81 -18.80
N ALA A 37 -35.82 -21.77 -18.39
CA ALA A 37 -37.12 -21.93 -17.74
C ALA A 37 -38.17 -22.50 -18.71
N GLU A 38 -38.09 -22.12 -19.99
CA GLU A 38 -38.96 -22.64 -21.03
C GLU A 38 -38.21 -22.80 -22.36
N VAL A 39 -38.57 -23.84 -23.12
CA VAL A 39 -38.13 -24.03 -24.50
C VAL A 39 -39.37 -24.14 -25.38
N HIS A 40 -39.52 -23.20 -26.33
CA HIS A 40 -40.69 -23.17 -27.20
C HIS A 40 -40.75 -24.44 -28.08
N PRO A 41 -41.85 -25.22 -28.06
CA PRO A 41 -41.89 -26.55 -28.67
C PRO A 41 -41.64 -26.56 -30.18
N ALA A 42 -42.16 -25.57 -30.91
CA ALA A 42 -42.07 -25.53 -32.37
C ALA A 42 -40.78 -24.87 -32.93
N SER A 43 -40.17 -23.94 -32.20
CA SER A 43 -39.06 -23.11 -32.70
C SER A 43 -37.75 -23.36 -31.96
N GLY A 44 -37.77 -24.05 -30.82
CA GLY A 44 -36.61 -24.29 -29.97
C GLY A 44 -36.07 -23.04 -29.27
N TYR A 45 -36.82 -21.93 -29.28
CA TYR A 45 -36.42 -20.70 -28.59
C TYR A 45 -36.37 -20.92 -27.08
N ARG A 46 -35.28 -20.46 -26.46
CA ARG A 46 -35.04 -20.59 -25.01
C ARG A 46 -35.40 -19.31 -24.30
N TYR A 47 -36.14 -19.46 -23.21
CA TYR A 47 -36.57 -18.38 -22.34
C TYR A 47 -36.06 -18.60 -20.91
N TYR A 48 -35.73 -17.51 -20.24
CA TYR A 48 -35.15 -17.50 -18.90
C TYR A 48 -35.96 -16.58 -18.00
N ALA A 49 -36.15 -16.97 -16.75
CA ALA A 49 -36.87 -16.17 -15.76
C ALA A 49 -35.93 -15.19 -15.05
N ASP A 50 -36.48 -14.06 -14.57
CA ASP A 50 -35.71 -13.06 -13.81
C ASP A 50 -35.03 -13.64 -12.56
N ALA A 51 -35.67 -14.61 -11.89
CA ALA A 51 -35.09 -15.31 -10.74
C ALA A 51 -33.76 -16.03 -11.07
N GLN A 52 -33.52 -16.39 -12.34
CA GLN A 52 -32.28 -17.06 -12.77
C GLN A 52 -31.11 -16.10 -12.95
N GLN A 53 -31.35 -14.77 -12.95
CA GLN A 53 -30.29 -13.78 -13.16
C GLN A 53 -29.22 -13.84 -12.06
N ARG A 54 -29.63 -13.96 -10.79
CA ARG A 54 -28.68 -14.04 -9.65
C ARG A 54 -27.72 -15.22 -9.81
N ARG A 55 -28.24 -16.39 -10.18
CA ARG A 55 -27.44 -17.60 -10.44
C ARG A 55 -26.46 -17.38 -11.59
N ALA A 56 -26.94 -16.83 -12.71
CA ALA A 56 -26.10 -16.54 -13.87
C ALA A 56 -24.97 -15.54 -13.57
N ILE A 57 -25.25 -14.50 -12.77
CA ILE A 57 -24.25 -13.53 -12.33
C ILE A 57 -23.18 -14.21 -11.45
N TRP A 58 -23.57 -15.12 -10.55
CA TRP A 58 -22.61 -15.86 -9.72
C TRP A 58 -21.75 -16.82 -10.52
N ILE A 59 -22.34 -17.59 -11.44
CA ILE A 59 -21.59 -18.45 -12.37
C ILE A 59 -20.52 -17.63 -13.11
N ARG A 60 -20.90 -16.45 -13.63
CA ARG A 60 -19.96 -15.55 -14.31
C ARG A 60 -18.81 -15.12 -13.40
N ARG A 61 -19.13 -14.58 -12.22
CA ARG A 61 -18.11 -14.04 -11.28
C ARG A 61 -17.13 -15.11 -10.81
N LEU A 62 -17.63 -16.29 -10.44
CA LEU A 62 -16.79 -17.40 -10.01
C LEU A 62 -15.90 -17.91 -11.15
N ARG A 63 -16.42 -17.94 -12.38
CA ARG A 63 -15.63 -18.33 -13.55
C ARG A 63 -14.55 -17.31 -13.90
N GLU A 64 -14.87 -16.01 -13.82
CA GLU A 64 -13.89 -14.92 -13.99
C GLU A 64 -12.80 -14.98 -12.92
N ALA A 65 -13.14 -15.39 -11.70
CA ALA A 65 -12.20 -15.61 -10.61
C ALA A 65 -11.39 -16.93 -10.74
N GLY A 66 -11.63 -17.72 -11.79
CA GLY A 66 -10.83 -18.91 -12.10
C GLY A 66 -11.34 -20.22 -11.50
N LEU A 67 -12.54 -20.24 -10.88
CA LEU A 67 -13.14 -21.48 -10.39
C LEU A 67 -13.62 -22.35 -11.58
N ASP A 68 -13.40 -23.66 -11.49
CA ASP A 68 -13.85 -24.60 -12.51
C ASP A 68 -15.39 -24.79 -12.47
N LEU A 69 -15.98 -25.22 -13.59
CA LEU A 69 -17.43 -25.30 -13.74
C LEU A 69 -18.09 -26.35 -12.83
N ASP A 70 -17.34 -27.39 -12.41
CA ASP A 70 -17.87 -28.44 -11.56
C ASP A 70 -17.99 -27.94 -10.11
N ARG A 71 -16.94 -27.28 -9.60
CA ARG A 71 -17.00 -26.59 -8.31
C ARG A 71 -18.00 -25.45 -8.30
N ILE A 72 -18.11 -24.68 -9.40
CA ILE A 72 -19.15 -23.66 -9.53
C ILE A 72 -20.53 -24.27 -9.36
N ARG A 73 -20.82 -25.42 -10.00
CA ARG A 73 -22.09 -26.14 -9.84
C ARG A 73 -22.35 -26.45 -8.37
N THR A 74 -21.38 -27.05 -7.69
CA THR A 74 -21.49 -27.39 -6.26
C THR A 74 -21.80 -26.16 -5.41
N VAL A 75 -21.13 -25.02 -5.67
CA VAL A 75 -21.36 -23.77 -4.92
C VAL A 75 -22.76 -23.20 -5.18
N VAL A 76 -23.20 -23.14 -6.44
CA VAL A 76 -24.50 -22.52 -6.77
C VAL A 76 -25.70 -23.40 -6.45
N ASP A 77 -25.49 -24.70 -6.20
CA ASP A 77 -26.50 -25.69 -5.80
C ASP A 77 -26.49 -25.99 -4.29
N ALA A 78 -25.49 -25.52 -3.54
CA ALA A 78 -25.38 -25.76 -2.11
C ALA A 78 -26.25 -24.82 -1.26
N GLU A 79 -26.59 -25.27 -0.05
CA GLU A 79 -27.15 -24.42 1.00
C GLU A 79 -26.12 -23.34 1.42
N PRO A 80 -26.53 -22.16 1.91
CA PRO A 80 -25.63 -21.04 2.16
C PRO A 80 -24.38 -21.38 2.99
N GLN A 81 -24.55 -22.18 4.05
CA GLN A 81 -23.44 -22.58 4.94
C GLN A 81 -22.43 -23.50 4.24
N ASP A 82 -22.91 -24.42 3.40
CA ASP A 82 -22.04 -25.30 2.62
C ASP A 82 -21.35 -24.53 1.49
N ALA A 83 -22.05 -23.59 0.86
CA ALA A 83 -21.47 -22.71 -0.16
C ALA A 83 -20.34 -21.84 0.43
N GLU A 84 -20.53 -21.26 1.62
CA GLU A 84 -19.49 -20.52 2.35
C GLU A 84 -18.27 -21.41 2.61
N ARG A 85 -18.48 -22.61 3.16
CA ARG A 85 -17.38 -23.55 3.43
C ARG A 85 -16.60 -23.93 2.16
N ILE A 86 -17.29 -24.19 1.04
CA ILE A 86 -16.63 -24.52 -0.23
C ILE A 86 -15.79 -23.35 -0.74
N LEU A 87 -16.26 -22.11 -0.55
CA LEU A 87 -15.51 -20.91 -0.93
C LEU A 87 -14.30 -20.68 -0.02
N ASP A 88 -14.42 -20.91 1.28
CA ASP A 88 -13.30 -20.84 2.24
C ASP A 88 -12.23 -21.88 1.91
N ASP A 89 -12.64 -23.12 1.63
CA ASP A 89 -11.73 -24.20 1.20
C ASP A 89 -10.99 -23.81 -0.09
N TRP A 90 -11.70 -23.20 -1.06
CA TRP A 90 -11.10 -22.73 -2.31
C TRP A 90 -10.12 -21.56 -2.13
N LEU A 91 -10.44 -20.62 -1.23
CA LEU A 91 -9.53 -19.52 -0.89
C LEU A 91 -8.25 -20.05 -0.24
N ALA A 92 -8.38 -20.97 0.72
CA ALA A 92 -7.25 -21.61 1.38
C ALA A 92 -6.35 -22.37 0.37
N GLU A 93 -6.94 -23.04 -0.63
CA GLU A 93 -6.17 -23.67 -1.72
C GLU A 93 -5.42 -22.67 -2.60
N ILE A 94 -6.02 -21.51 -2.89
CA ILE A 94 -5.36 -20.43 -3.63
C ILE A 94 -4.18 -19.88 -2.84
N ASP A 95 -4.37 -19.59 -1.56
CA ASP A 95 -3.33 -19.06 -0.69
C ASP A 95 -2.17 -20.05 -0.54
N ALA A 96 -2.47 -21.33 -0.35
CA ALA A 96 -1.46 -22.39 -0.31
C ALA A 96 -0.66 -22.47 -1.63
N ARG A 97 -1.33 -22.35 -2.78
CA ARG A 97 -0.69 -22.34 -4.09
C ARG A 97 0.18 -21.10 -4.31
N ALA A 98 -0.29 -19.93 -3.87
CA ALA A 98 0.47 -18.68 -3.93
C ALA A 98 1.71 -18.71 -3.05
N ALA A 99 1.60 -19.28 -1.84
CA ALA A 99 2.73 -19.51 -0.94
C ALA A 99 3.77 -20.47 -1.56
N ALA A 100 3.31 -21.61 -2.10
CA ALA A 100 4.19 -22.56 -2.77
C ALA A 100 4.89 -21.97 -4.00
N ALA A 101 4.17 -21.23 -4.84
CA ALA A 101 4.75 -20.56 -6.02
C ALA A 101 5.78 -19.51 -5.62
N SER A 102 5.50 -18.75 -4.54
CA SER A 102 6.45 -17.79 -3.98
C SER A 102 7.73 -18.47 -3.50
N GLN A 103 7.61 -19.59 -2.78
CA GLN A 103 8.77 -20.35 -2.30
C GLN A 103 9.64 -20.85 -3.46
N VAL A 104 9.04 -21.46 -4.48
CA VAL A 104 9.78 -21.91 -5.68
C VAL A 104 10.49 -20.75 -6.38
N ALA A 105 9.83 -19.59 -6.49
CA ALA A 105 10.44 -18.41 -7.09
C ALA A 105 11.62 -17.89 -6.25
N GLU A 106 11.53 -17.96 -4.92
CA GLU A 106 12.61 -17.59 -4.01
C GLU A 106 13.79 -18.56 -4.08
N ASP A 107 13.53 -19.87 -4.10
CA ASP A 107 14.54 -20.91 -4.20
C ASP A 107 15.29 -20.80 -5.53
N LEU A 108 14.57 -20.70 -6.66
CA LEU A 108 15.18 -20.51 -7.97
C LEU A 108 16.00 -19.22 -8.04
N ARG A 109 15.51 -18.12 -7.44
CA ARG A 109 16.31 -16.88 -7.32
C ARG A 109 17.57 -17.11 -6.49
N ALA A 110 17.53 -17.90 -5.43
CA ALA A 110 18.70 -18.21 -4.62
C ALA A 110 19.70 -19.09 -5.38
N GLU A 111 19.24 -20.11 -6.09
CA GLU A 111 20.07 -20.97 -6.94
C GLU A 111 20.72 -20.19 -8.08
N LEU A 112 19.97 -19.35 -8.80
CA LEU A 112 20.51 -18.50 -9.86
C LEU A 112 21.55 -17.50 -9.33
N ARG A 113 21.40 -17.01 -8.09
CA ARG A 113 22.42 -16.18 -7.42
C ARG A 113 23.67 -16.98 -7.06
N ALA A 114 23.52 -18.23 -6.61
CA ALA A 114 24.64 -19.10 -6.27
C ALA A 114 25.40 -19.59 -7.51
N ALA A 115 24.71 -19.75 -8.65
CA ALA A 115 25.29 -20.17 -9.92
C ALA A 115 25.93 -19.00 -10.70
N GLY A 116 25.46 -17.77 -10.51
CA GLY A 116 25.99 -16.57 -11.15
C GLY A 116 27.08 -15.88 -10.33
N GLY A 117 28.35 -16.24 -10.54
CA GLY A 117 29.47 -15.40 -10.09
C GLY A 117 29.36 -13.99 -10.68
N ALA A 118 29.39 -12.96 -9.82
CA ALA A 118 29.27 -11.52 -10.14
C ALA A 118 28.18 -11.19 -11.19
N SER A 119 26.95 -10.95 -10.72
CA SER A 119 25.88 -10.40 -11.57
C SER A 119 26.35 -9.11 -12.26
N PRO A 120 26.12 -8.92 -13.58
CA PRO A 120 26.40 -7.64 -14.23
C PRO A 120 25.62 -6.54 -13.50
N ALA A 121 26.27 -5.39 -13.28
CA ALA A 121 25.67 -4.24 -12.60
C ALA A 121 24.37 -3.84 -13.32
N ARG A 122 23.26 -3.79 -12.57
CA ARG A 122 21.98 -3.26 -13.04
C ARG A 122 21.98 -1.76 -12.86
N THR A 123 21.47 -1.03 -13.84
CA THR A 123 21.39 0.44 -13.80
C THR A 123 19.94 0.87 -13.70
N CYS A 124 19.63 1.66 -12.68
CA CYS A 124 18.38 2.38 -12.49
C CYS A 124 18.63 3.86 -12.77
N ARG A 125 17.86 4.48 -13.66
CA ARG A 125 17.91 5.93 -13.92
C ARG A 125 16.57 6.56 -13.56
N VAL A 126 16.59 7.65 -12.83
CA VAL A 126 15.39 8.25 -12.24
C VAL A 126 15.39 9.73 -12.51
N ARG A 127 14.44 10.19 -13.32
CA ARG A 127 14.27 11.61 -13.63
C ARG A 127 13.21 12.21 -12.72
N VAL A 128 13.55 13.31 -12.06
CA VAL A 128 12.72 13.91 -11.01
C VAL A 128 12.93 15.43 -10.97
N VAL A 129 11.97 16.15 -10.41
CA VAL A 129 12.05 17.61 -10.20
C VAL A 129 12.89 17.91 -8.96
N VAL A 130 13.95 18.71 -9.11
CA VAL A 130 14.92 19.07 -8.06
C VAL A 130 14.23 19.62 -6.83
N GLU A 131 13.35 20.59 -7.00
CA GLU A 131 12.64 21.29 -5.93
C GLU A 131 11.74 20.34 -5.12
N ALA A 132 11.14 19.35 -5.80
CA ALA A 132 10.32 18.34 -5.14
C ALA A 132 11.19 17.42 -4.26
N VAL A 133 12.36 17.01 -4.75
CA VAL A 133 13.31 16.18 -3.99
C VAL A 133 13.91 16.96 -2.82
N VAL A 134 14.33 18.21 -3.02
CA VAL A 134 14.83 19.09 -1.96
C VAL A 134 13.79 19.24 -0.85
N ALA A 135 12.55 19.57 -1.21
CA ALA A 135 11.47 19.68 -0.25
C ALA A 135 11.21 18.36 0.48
N ALA A 136 11.32 17.22 -0.23
CA ALA A 136 11.16 15.90 0.36
C ALA A 136 12.26 15.57 1.37
N ILE A 137 13.53 15.74 1.00
CA ILE A 137 14.68 15.48 1.87
C ILE A 137 14.58 16.35 3.13
N GLN A 138 14.31 17.65 2.99
CA GLN A 138 14.16 18.58 4.13
C GLN A 138 13.03 18.18 5.09
N GLN A 139 11.95 17.61 4.56
CA GLN A 139 10.83 17.14 5.38
C GLN A 139 11.20 15.86 6.15
N VAL A 140 11.76 14.86 5.47
CA VAL A 140 12.01 13.54 6.06
C VAL A 140 13.24 13.51 6.95
N MET A 141 14.30 14.29 6.64
CA MET A 141 15.57 14.27 7.39
C MET A 141 15.42 14.63 8.88
N ARG A 142 14.27 15.20 9.28
CA ARG A 142 13.90 15.43 10.68
C ARG A 142 13.85 14.15 11.51
N ALA A 143 13.62 13.00 10.87
CA ALA A 143 13.62 11.69 11.51
C ALA A 143 14.99 10.98 11.44
N CYS A 144 16.03 11.59 10.88
CA CYS A 144 17.38 11.01 10.95
C CYS A 144 17.87 10.99 12.40
N SER A 145 18.58 9.93 12.78
CA SER A 145 19.22 9.85 14.08
C SER A 145 20.37 10.86 14.19
N ARG A 146 20.47 11.50 15.36
CA ARG A 146 21.62 12.35 15.73
C ARG A 146 22.69 11.60 16.53
N GLU A 147 22.36 10.40 16.99
CA GLU A 147 23.19 9.60 17.90
C GLU A 147 23.79 8.37 17.20
N ASP A 148 23.09 7.82 16.21
CA ASP A 148 23.50 6.63 15.46
C ASP A 148 23.79 7.01 14.00
N ASP A 149 25.07 7.01 13.63
CA ASP A 149 25.52 7.38 12.29
C ASP A 149 24.94 6.48 11.19
N SER A 150 24.56 5.23 11.51
CA SER A 150 23.89 4.33 10.58
C SER A 150 22.58 4.96 10.08
N PHE A 151 21.85 5.59 11.00
CA PHE A 151 20.54 6.20 10.78
C PHE A 151 20.63 7.73 10.57
N ALA A 152 21.82 8.28 10.35
CA ALA A 152 22.05 9.67 9.98
C ALA A 152 21.85 9.93 8.47
N THR A 153 21.34 8.93 7.73
CA THR A 153 21.16 8.95 6.28
C THR A 153 19.68 8.95 5.90
N VAL A 154 19.40 9.33 4.66
CA VAL A 154 18.10 9.10 4.03
C VAL A 154 18.24 7.97 3.00
N LEU A 155 17.23 7.12 2.93
CA LEU A 155 17.08 6.10 1.91
C LEU A 155 16.28 6.67 0.73
N LEU A 156 16.82 6.59 -0.48
CA LEU A 156 16.12 6.88 -1.72
C LEU A 156 15.78 5.57 -2.41
N GLU A 157 14.49 5.34 -2.70
CA GLU A 157 13.98 4.16 -3.40
C GLU A 157 13.26 4.61 -4.66
N ALA A 158 13.70 4.12 -5.81
CA ALA A 158 13.09 4.37 -7.09
C ALA A 158 12.30 3.14 -7.54
N ASP A 159 11.01 3.35 -7.74
CA ASP A 159 10.05 2.36 -8.21
C ASP A 159 9.43 2.80 -9.55
N SER A 160 8.42 2.07 -10.03
CA SER A 160 7.70 2.45 -11.24
C SER A 160 6.84 3.70 -11.00
N GLY A 161 7.41 4.87 -11.33
CA GLY A 161 6.69 6.15 -11.39
C GLY A 161 6.90 7.08 -10.19
N ARG A 162 7.67 6.66 -9.17
CA ARG A 162 7.93 7.47 -7.98
C ARG A 162 9.36 7.33 -7.48
N LEU A 163 9.83 8.40 -6.84
CA LEU A 163 11.02 8.39 -5.99
C LEU A 163 10.56 8.58 -4.55
N SER A 164 10.80 7.59 -3.71
CA SER A 164 10.46 7.61 -2.29
C SER A 164 11.71 7.93 -1.47
N ILE A 165 11.61 8.89 -0.56
CA ILE A 165 12.68 9.25 0.37
C ILE A 165 12.21 8.89 1.79
N THR A 166 13.00 8.09 2.50
CA THR A 166 12.69 7.61 3.85
C THR A 166 13.82 7.97 4.82
N ALA A 167 13.46 8.39 6.02
CA ALA A 167 14.37 8.59 7.14
C ALA A 167 13.83 7.92 8.41
N THR A 168 14.69 7.44 9.29
CA THR A 168 14.27 6.85 10.57
C THR A 168 15.35 6.97 11.63
N ASP A 169 14.94 7.04 12.89
CA ASP A 169 15.80 6.98 14.08
C ASP A 169 15.55 5.67 14.88
N ARG A 170 14.96 4.67 14.23
CA ARG A 170 14.37 3.43 14.80
C ARG A 170 13.08 3.61 15.61
N ARG A 171 12.75 4.81 16.08
CA ARG A 171 11.54 5.09 16.87
C ARG A 171 10.41 5.69 16.02
N LEU A 172 10.81 6.47 15.03
CA LEU A 172 9.98 7.12 14.04
C LEU A 172 10.55 6.82 12.66
N LEU A 173 9.67 6.55 11.71
CA LEU A 173 9.99 6.50 10.29
C LEU A 173 9.17 7.59 9.59
N ILE A 174 9.81 8.42 8.76
CA ILE A 174 9.11 9.36 7.88
C ILE A 174 9.44 8.99 6.44
N ARG A 175 8.41 8.82 5.61
CA ARG A 175 8.53 8.64 4.17
C ARG A 175 7.77 9.74 3.43
N ARG A 176 8.38 10.22 2.35
CA ARG A 176 7.74 11.09 1.37
C ARG A 176 8.03 10.58 -0.02
N SER A 177 7.02 10.52 -0.88
CA SER A 177 7.20 10.14 -2.28
C SER A 177 6.97 11.33 -3.21
N VAL A 178 7.74 11.42 -4.28
CA VAL A 178 7.58 12.42 -5.34
C VAL A 178 7.41 11.71 -6.69
N PRO A 179 6.64 12.29 -7.64
CA PRO A 179 6.52 11.74 -8.99
C PRO A 179 7.89 11.68 -9.67
N ALA A 180 8.18 10.56 -10.33
CA ALA A 180 9.43 10.36 -11.05
C ALA A 180 9.22 9.51 -12.31
N VAL A 181 10.15 9.60 -13.25
CA VAL A 181 10.21 8.69 -14.40
C VAL A 181 11.42 7.79 -14.22
N THR A 182 11.15 6.49 -14.08
CA THR A 182 12.18 5.47 -13.84
C THR A 182 12.44 4.66 -15.12
N LEU A 183 13.71 4.54 -15.47
CA LEU A 183 14.21 3.76 -16.61
C LEU A 183 15.15 2.66 -16.07
N GLY A 184 14.90 1.42 -16.49
CA GLY A 184 15.66 0.25 -16.03
C GLY A 184 15.00 -0.44 -14.83
N ASP A 185 15.81 -1.10 -14.02
CA ASP A 185 15.35 -1.80 -12.82
C ASP A 185 15.02 -0.81 -11.68
N ALA A 186 14.20 -1.24 -10.72
CA ALA A 186 14.09 -0.55 -9.43
C ALA A 186 15.45 -0.55 -8.70
N GLY A 187 15.79 0.56 -8.06
CA GLY A 187 17.05 0.74 -7.35
C GLY A 187 16.87 1.58 -6.08
N ARG A 188 17.74 1.36 -5.10
CA ARG A 188 17.78 2.18 -3.88
C ARG A 188 19.20 2.43 -3.43
N PHE A 189 19.41 3.53 -2.71
CA PHE A 189 20.67 3.85 -2.06
C PHE A 189 20.44 4.73 -0.83
N CYS A 190 21.38 4.69 0.11
CA CYS A 190 21.40 5.60 1.26
C CYS A 190 22.46 6.68 1.06
N ALA A 191 22.15 7.93 1.42
CA ALA A 191 23.11 9.02 1.41
C ALA A 191 22.83 10.02 2.54
N ARG A 192 23.82 10.86 2.85
CA ARG A 192 23.67 11.91 3.84
C ARG A 192 22.81 13.05 3.28
N PRO A 193 21.78 13.51 4.01
CA PRO A 193 20.84 14.50 3.50
C PRO A 193 21.48 15.87 3.26
N ASP A 194 22.43 16.29 4.10
CA ASP A 194 23.17 17.55 3.94
C ASP A 194 24.05 17.56 2.69
N GLU A 195 24.74 16.44 2.41
CA GLU A 195 25.52 16.26 1.19
C GLU A 195 24.61 16.30 -0.06
N LEU A 196 23.49 15.55 -0.03
CA LEU A 196 22.50 15.55 -1.13
C LEU A 196 21.92 16.93 -1.41
N LEU A 197 21.52 17.66 -0.36
CA LEU A 197 20.99 19.01 -0.49
C LEU A 197 22.03 19.95 -1.09
N SER A 198 23.29 19.89 -0.64
CA SER A 198 24.36 20.71 -1.20
C SER A 198 24.57 20.47 -2.71
N TRP A 199 24.43 19.24 -3.20
CA TRP A 199 24.54 18.97 -4.63
C TRP A 199 23.30 19.39 -5.40
N LEU A 200 22.11 19.16 -4.85
CA LEU A 200 20.85 19.58 -5.48
C LEU A 200 20.73 21.11 -5.58
N ASP A 201 21.20 21.84 -4.56
CA ASP A 201 21.23 23.31 -4.55
C ASP A 201 22.20 23.88 -5.61
N ALA A 202 23.19 23.10 -6.06
CA ALA A 202 24.11 23.49 -7.12
C ALA A 202 23.53 23.26 -8.53
N LEU A 203 22.41 22.55 -8.66
CA LEU A 203 21.75 22.31 -9.94
C LEU A 203 20.86 23.47 -10.36
N ALA A 204 20.67 23.61 -11.67
CA ALA A 204 19.63 24.48 -12.20
C ALA A 204 18.23 23.97 -11.76
N PRO A 205 17.26 24.88 -11.50
CA PRO A 205 15.87 24.52 -11.25
C PRO A 205 15.29 23.62 -12.35
N GLY A 206 14.40 22.70 -11.99
CA GLY A 206 13.77 21.78 -12.95
C GLY A 206 14.17 20.31 -12.79
N LEU A 207 14.46 19.61 -13.89
CA LEU A 207 14.67 18.16 -13.87
C LEU A 207 16.14 17.80 -13.65
N CYS A 208 16.39 16.85 -12.75
CA CYS A 208 17.66 16.15 -12.62
C CYS A 208 17.49 14.64 -12.85
N GLU A 209 18.59 13.92 -13.04
CA GLU A 209 18.58 12.46 -13.14
C GLU A 209 19.49 11.83 -12.08
N PHE A 210 18.93 10.94 -11.26
CA PHE A 210 19.72 10.03 -10.43
C PHE A 210 20.05 8.77 -11.21
N VAL A 211 21.29 8.31 -11.14
CA VAL A 211 21.75 7.04 -11.69
C VAL A 211 22.24 6.17 -10.54
N ILE A 212 21.65 4.98 -10.40
CA ILE A 212 21.96 4.02 -9.35
C ILE A 212 22.45 2.74 -10.05
N GLU A 213 23.69 2.36 -9.80
CA GLU A 213 24.30 1.15 -10.33
C GLU A 213 24.56 0.16 -9.18
N SER A 214 24.00 -1.04 -9.28
CA SER A 214 24.21 -2.07 -8.26
C SER A 214 24.05 -3.48 -8.83
N SER A 215 24.85 -4.40 -8.28
CA SER A 215 24.78 -5.84 -8.51
C SER A 215 23.59 -6.50 -7.79
N ASP A 216 23.09 -5.92 -6.69
CA ASP A 216 21.98 -6.44 -5.86
C ASP A 216 21.17 -5.29 -5.20
N ALA A 217 20.65 -4.38 -6.02
CA ALA A 217 20.02 -3.11 -5.64
C ALA A 217 18.74 -3.20 -4.77
N ARG A 218 18.34 -4.39 -4.31
CA ARG A 218 17.04 -4.63 -3.65
C ARG A 218 17.15 -5.19 -2.23
N LYS A 219 18.35 -5.55 -1.73
CA LYS A 219 18.48 -6.12 -0.39
C LYS A 219 19.04 -5.11 0.62
N PRO A 220 18.37 -4.93 1.78
CA PRO A 220 19.00 -4.33 2.94
C PRO A 220 20.33 -5.04 3.24
N GLY A 221 21.42 -4.28 3.38
CA GLY A 221 22.77 -4.83 3.61
C GLY A 221 23.47 -5.48 2.39
N GLY A 222 23.01 -5.23 1.16
CA GLY A 222 23.76 -5.59 -0.06
C GLY A 222 25.01 -4.73 -0.31
N ASP A 223 25.67 -4.92 -1.46
CA ASP A 223 26.80 -4.07 -1.88
C ASP A 223 26.39 -2.59 -1.91
N ILE A 224 27.25 -1.70 -1.40
CA ILE A 224 27.02 -0.26 -1.45
C ILE A 224 26.93 0.15 -2.93
N PRO A 225 25.76 0.65 -3.40
CA PRO A 225 25.57 1.00 -4.81
C PRO A 225 26.49 2.16 -5.20
N ARG A 226 26.86 2.23 -6.48
CA ARG A 226 27.40 3.46 -7.04
C ARG A 226 26.23 4.35 -7.42
N SER A 227 26.18 5.54 -6.85
CA SER A 227 25.11 6.49 -7.10
C SER A 227 25.69 7.77 -7.68
N MET A 228 25.00 8.35 -8.66
CA MET A 228 25.39 9.61 -9.30
C MET A 228 24.16 10.48 -9.48
N LEU A 229 24.38 11.79 -9.46
CA LEU A 229 23.43 12.80 -9.87
C LEU A 229 23.95 13.41 -11.17
N LEU A 230 23.15 13.43 -12.23
CA LEU A 230 23.48 14.14 -13.46
C LEU A 230 22.90 15.55 -13.40
N ASP A 231 23.75 16.54 -13.69
CA ASP A 231 23.31 17.92 -13.86
C ASP A 231 22.61 18.14 -15.22
N ALA A 232 22.25 19.40 -15.51
CA ALA A 232 21.55 19.77 -16.74
C ALA A 232 22.36 19.47 -18.01
N ASP A 233 23.69 19.46 -17.93
CA ASP A 233 24.62 19.15 -19.02
C ASP A 233 24.95 17.66 -19.09
N GLY A 234 24.41 16.85 -18.17
CA GLY A 234 24.64 15.41 -18.08
C GLY A 234 25.97 15.04 -17.41
N VAL A 235 26.63 15.99 -16.74
CA VAL A 235 27.89 15.74 -16.02
C VAL A 235 27.57 14.96 -14.74
N PRO A 236 28.21 13.80 -14.50
CA PRO A 236 27.96 13.01 -13.32
C PRO A 236 28.66 13.60 -12.09
N ILE A 237 27.85 13.86 -11.06
CA ILE A 237 28.28 14.17 -9.70
C ILE A 237 28.17 12.88 -8.88
N ALA A 238 29.29 12.35 -8.41
CA ALA A 238 29.29 11.14 -7.59
C ALA A 238 28.60 11.41 -6.24
N VAL A 239 27.62 10.58 -5.91
CA VAL A 239 26.90 10.59 -4.64
C VAL A 239 27.42 9.43 -3.79
N PRO A 240 28.28 9.69 -2.78
CA PRO A 240 28.82 8.66 -1.91
C PRO A 240 27.67 7.94 -1.20
N SER A 241 27.44 6.69 -1.57
CA SER A 241 26.41 5.87 -0.95
C SER A 241 26.89 5.34 0.40
N ARG A 242 25.97 5.13 1.34
CA ARG A 242 26.23 4.55 2.65
C ARG A 242 25.65 3.15 2.73
N ILE A 243 26.04 2.42 3.78
CA ILE A 243 25.38 1.16 4.15
C ILE A 243 23.91 1.45 4.35
N ASP A 244 23.08 0.51 3.92
CA ASP A 244 21.64 0.59 4.00
C ASP A 244 21.13 -0.19 5.23
N PRO A 245 20.84 0.51 6.35
CA PRO A 245 20.32 -0.13 7.56
C PRO A 245 18.79 -0.25 7.56
N PHE A 246 18.10 0.20 6.51
CA PHE A 246 16.65 0.34 6.53
C PHE A 246 15.97 -1.01 6.28
N PRO A 247 14.97 -1.41 7.10
CA PRO A 247 14.07 -2.50 6.72
C PRO A 247 13.36 -2.12 5.41
N SER A 248 12.71 -3.07 4.73
CA SER A 248 11.85 -2.75 3.57
C SER A 248 10.70 -1.83 4.03
N PRO A 249 10.76 -0.49 3.82
CA PRO A 249 9.85 0.44 4.49
C PRO A 249 8.41 0.27 3.99
N GLU A 250 8.26 -0.18 2.75
CA GLU A 250 6.98 -0.56 2.15
C GLU A 250 6.25 -1.60 3.00
N ARG A 251 6.95 -2.60 3.55
CA ARG A 251 6.31 -3.60 4.43
C ARG A 251 5.82 -3.02 5.75
N LEU A 252 6.38 -1.89 6.20
CA LEU A 252 5.97 -1.21 7.43
C LEU A 252 4.81 -0.24 7.21
N ILE A 253 4.72 0.34 6.02
CA ILE A 253 3.72 1.36 5.66
C ILE A 253 2.50 0.71 5.03
N ASP A 254 2.71 -0.30 4.19
CA ASP A 254 1.69 -1.08 3.50
C ASP A 254 1.18 -2.19 4.43
N VAL A 255 0.65 -1.78 5.58
CA VAL A 255 -0.13 -2.68 6.42
C VAL A 255 -1.52 -2.69 5.81
N ALA A 256 -1.87 -3.81 5.17
CA ALA A 256 -3.20 -4.09 4.62
C ALA A 256 -4.31 -4.19 5.70
N ASP A 257 -4.08 -3.63 6.89
CA ASP A 257 -4.97 -3.74 8.04
C ASP A 257 -6.01 -2.63 8.07
N VAL A 258 -7.21 -3.02 8.43
CA VAL A 258 -8.30 -2.10 8.77
C VAL A 258 -7.87 -1.30 10.01
N PRO A 259 -7.85 0.05 9.95
CA PRO A 259 -7.44 0.85 11.09
C PRO A 259 -8.43 0.70 12.25
N LEU A 260 -7.91 0.56 13.47
CA LEU A 260 -8.73 0.49 14.69
C LEU A 260 -9.47 1.80 14.91
N ALA A 261 -8.78 2.92 14.73
CA ALA A 261 -9.37 4.24 14.82
C ALA A 261 -8.60 5.26 13.98
N ARG A 262 -9.31 6.32 13.59
CA ARG A 262 -8.71 7.47 12.91
C ARG A 262 -9.26 8.77 13.47
N ALA A 263 -8.39 9.78 13.56
CA ALA A 263 -8.74 11.12 14.02
C ALA A 263 -8.19 12.20 13.10
N ALA A 264 -9.00 13.22 12.84
CA ALA A 264 -8.58 14.46 12.19
C ALA A 264 -8.35 15.54 13.26
N LEU A 265 -7.14 16.11 13.26
CA LEU A 265 -6.67 17.10 14.24
C LEU A 265 -6.18 18.37 13.53
N GLN A 266 -6.32 19.51 14.19
CA GLN A 266 -5.74 20.78 13.72
C GLN A 266 -4.26 20.85 14.08
N ARG A 267 -3.40 21.11 13.09
CA ARG A 267 -1.93 21.13 13.27
C ARG A 267 -1.51 22.19 14.28
N ALA A 268 -2.11 23.38 14.26
CA ALA A 268 -1.80 24.44 15.23
C ALA A 268 -2.05 24.01 16.69
N GLY A 269 -3.13 23.25 16.92
CA GLY A 269 -3.40 22.67 18.24
C GLY A 269 -2.42 21.55 18.61
N ALA A 270 -2.00 20.75 17.63
CA ALA A 270 -0.97 19.73 17.80
C ALA A 270 0.39 20.34 18.17
N GLU A 271 0.76 21.47 17.54
CA GLU A 271 1.95 22.26 17.86
C GLU A 271 1.86 22.88 19.25
N ALA A 272 0.69 23.39 19.65
CA ALA A 272 0.50 23.97 20.98
C ALA A 272 0.81 22.97 22.12
N LEU A 273 0.52 21.68 21.92
CA LEU A 273 0.89 20.61 22.87
C LEU A 273 2.41 20.45 23.04
N LEU A 274 3.22 20.93 22.08
CA LEU A 274 4.69 20.89 22.16
C LEU A 274 5.27 22.00 23.04
N SER A 275 4.47 22.98 23.46
CA SER A 275 4.94 24.01 24.42
C SER A 275 5.27 23.41 25.79
N ASP A 276 4.72 22.25 26.09
CA ASP A 276 4.99 21.54 27.34
C ASP A 276 6.19 20.60 27.20
N ALA A 277 7.36 21.02 27.69
CA ALA A 277 8.59 20.25 27.61
C ALA A 277 8.70 19.16 28.71
N THR A 278 7.88 19.21 29.76
CA THR A 278 7.97 18.28 30.90
C THR A 278 7.23 16.97 30.65
N THR A 279 6.19 16.97 29.82
CA THR A 279 5.41 15.78 29.50
C THR A 279 6.21 14.79 28.64
N ALA A 280 6.59 13.63 29.17
CA ALA A 280 7.33 12.61 28.39
C ALA A 280 6.44 11.86 27.37
N ASN A 281 5.19 11.61 27.72
CA ASN A 281 4.21 10.90 26.89
C ASN A 281 2.88 11.65 26.87
N LEU A 282 2.25 11.70 25.71
CA LEU A 282 0.88 12.21 25.56
C LEU A 282 -0.11 11.05 25.70
N GLN A 283 -1.25 11.33 26.32
CA GLN A 283 -2.36 10.38 26.38
C GLN A 283 -3.28 10.63 25.19
N LEU A 284 -3.54 9.60 24.39
CA LEU A 284 -4.42 9.65 23.24
C LEU A 284 -5.65 8.78 23.51
N GLU A 285 -6.82 9.39 23.39
CA GLU A 285 -8.11 8.76 23.65
C GLU A 285 -9.03 8.90 22.45
N PHE A 286 -9.76 7.83 22.14
CA PHE A 286 -10.85 7.81 21.18
C PHE A 286 -12.10 7.36 21.90
N ALA A 287 -13.14 8.19 21.90
CA ALA A 287 -14.44 7.86 22.48
C ALA A 287 -15.53 8.78 21.88
N ASP A 288 -16.72 8.23 21.64
CA ASP A 288 -17.91 9.00 21.24
C ASP A 288 -17.69 9.91 20.01
N GLY A 289 -16.97 9.41 18.99
CA GLY A 289 -16.65 10.16 17.77
C GLY A 289 -15.67 11.34 17.97
N THR A 290 -15.04 11.41 19.14
CA THR A 290 -14.04 12.42 19.50
C THR A 290 -12.70 11.75 19.78
N ALA A 291 -11.61 12.35 19.29
CA ALA A 291 -10.26 12.05 19.76
C ALA A 291 -9.76 13.17 20.68
N ARG A 292 -9.09 12.79 21.76
CA ARG A 292 -8.42 13.72 22.68
C ARG A 292 -6.96 13.36 22.79
N LEU A 293 -6.08 14.33 22.49
CA LEU A 293 -4.65 14.22 22.74
C LEU A 293 -4.29 15.15 23.89
N ILE A 294 -3.80 14.57 24.98
CA ILE A 294 -3.73 15.21 26.29
C ILE A 294 -2.27 15.28 26.74
N SER A 295 -1.82 16.47 27.12
CA SER A 295 -0.61 16.70 27.91
C SER A 295 -0.98 17.16 29.33
N GLU A 296 0.00 17.40 30.20
CA GLU A 296 -0.28 17.95 31.54
C GLU A 296 -0.94 19.34 31.49
N LYS A 297 -0.64 20.14 30.46
CA LYS A 297 -1.04 21.56 30.39
C LYS A 297 -2.17 21.85 29.41
N ALA A 298 -2.44 20.95 28.46
CA ALA A 298 -3.37 21.21 27.39
C ALA A 298 -4.01 19.94 26.85
N THR A 299 -5.19 20.10 26.24
CA THR A 299 -5.90 19.03 25.56
C THR A 299 -6.28 19.51 24.17
N LEU A 300 -5.88 18.76 23.15
CA LEU A 300 -6.34 18.92 21.79
C LEU A 300 -7.51 17.97 21.55
N THR A 301 -8.57 18.48 20.94
CA THR A 301 -9.70 17.66 20.53
C THR A 301 -9.84 17.66 19.01
N GLY A 302 -10.33 16.55 18.46
CA GLY A 302 -10.69 16.46 17.05
C GLY A 302 -11.73 15.38 16.82
N ARG A 303 -12.18 15.28 15.56
CA ARG A 303 -13.18 14.30 15.17
C ARG A 303 -12.52 12.95 14.96
N SER A 304 -13.17 11.88 15.42
CA SER A 304 -12.68 10.53 15.23
C SER A 304 -13.76 9.56 14.77
N ASN A 305 -13.30 8.43 14.25
CA ASN A 305 -14.10 7.25 13.99
C ASN A 305 -13.30 5.99 14.38
N GLY A 306 -14.00 4.86 14.45
CA GLY A 306 -13.43 3.58 14.85
C GLY A 306 -13.70 3.24 16.32
N GLU A 307 -12.88 2.36 16.86
CA GLU A 307 -13.02 1.77 18.19
C GLU A 307 -12.74 2.78 19.32
N THR A 308 -13.24 2.46 20.51
CA THR A 308 -12.89 3.18 21.74
C THR A 308 -11.58 2.65 22.30
N LEU A 309 -10.56 3.50 22.37
CA LEU A 309 -9.22 3.13 22.80
C LEU A 309 -8.54 4.25 23.58
N ARG A 310 -7.65 3.85 24.49
CA ARG A 310 -6.73 4.72 25.22
C ARG A 310 -5.31 4.17 25.05
N LEU A 311 -4.38 5.03 24.68
CA LEU A 311 -2.98 4.69 24.46
C LEU A 311 -2.05 5.85 24.80
N ARG A 312 -0.76 5.55 24.92
CA ARG A 312 0.30 6.52 25.19
C ARG A 312 1.17 6.72 23.94
N VAL A 313 1.40 7.98 23.61
CA VAL A 313 2.23 8.39 22.48
C VAL A 313 3.49 9.06 23.01
N ALA A 314 4.66 8.54 22.60
CA ALA A 314 5.93 9.16 22.96
C ALA A 314 6.03 10.57 22.38
N ARG A 315 6.37 11.55 23.21
CA ARG A 315 6.37 12.96 22.81
C ARG A 315 7.38 13.27 21.70
N SER A 316 8.56 12.63 21.71
CA SER A 316 9.62 12.92 20.74
C SER A 316 9.22 12.52 19.31
N PRO A 317 8.78 11.28 19.01
CA PRO A 317 8.25 10.91 17.70
C PRO A 317 7.06 11.78 17.26
N TYR A 318 6.14 12.08 18.18
CA TYR A 318 5.01 12.97 17.92
C TYR A 318 5.45 14.37 17.49
N ALA A 319 6.39 14.99 18.22
CA ALA A 319 6.90 16.32 17.91
C ALA A 319 7.51 16.38 16.52
N THR A 320 8.34 15.40 16.17
CA THR A 320 8.97 15.31 14.86
C THR A 320 7.93 15.11 13.75
N ALA A 321 6.92 14.26 13.95
CA ALA A 321 5.83 14.05 12.98
C ALA A 321 5.01 15.32 12.73
N VAL A 322 4.63 16.04 13.80
CA VAL A 322 3.89 17.31 13.70
C VAL A 322 4.72 18.38 12.99
N GLN A 323 6.00 18.52 13.33
CA GLN A 323 6.91 19.50 12.71
C GLN A 323 7.24 19.17 11.25
N ALA A 324 7.19 17.90 10.86
CA ALA A 324 7.36 17.48 9.48
C ALA A 324 6.08 17.69 8.65
N THR A 325 4.91 17.80 9.26
CA THR A 325 3.63 17.91 8.55
C THR A 325 3.48 19.27 7.87
N ILE A 326 3.10 19.28 6.58
CA ILE A 326 2.77 20.49 5.82
C ILE A 326 1.26 20.53 5.57
N GLY A 327 0.65 21.67 5.92
CA GLY A 327 -0.80 21.89 5.86
C GLY A 327 -1.34 22.41 7.18
N ASP A 328 -2.65 22.52 7.29
CA ASP A 328 -3.36 22.94 8.51
C ASP A 328 -3.90 21.74 9.32
N GLN A 329 -4.01 20.57 8.69
CA GLN A 329 -4.58 19.36 9.29
C GLN A 329 -3.58 18.21 9.37
N LEU A 330 -3.77 17.39 10.41
CA LEU A 330 -3.04 16.16 10.66
C LEU A 330 -4.06 15.04 10.88
N THR A 331 -3.87 13.89 10.24
CA THR A 331 -4.65 12.69 10.49
C THR A 331 -3.81 11.70 11.27
N CYS A 332 -4.36 11.22 12.38
CA CYS A 332 -3.81 10.14 13.18
C CYS A 332 -4.57 8.86 12.85
N THR A 333 -3.90 7.78 12.48
CA THR A 333 -4.50 6.46 12.25
C THR A 333 -3.81 5.42 13.13
N ILE A 334 -4.60 4.58 13.82
CA ILE A 334 -4.11 3.54 14.75
C ILE A 334 -4.28 2.16 14.12
N TYR A 335 -3.23 1.35 14.17
CA TYR A 335 -3.21 -0.04 13.70
C TYR A 335 -2.97 -1.01 14.84
N ALA A 336 -3.60 -2.19 14.76
CA ALA A 336 -3.48 -3.24 15.78
C ALA A 336 -2.16 -4.00 15.66
N GLU A 337 -1.83 -4.46 14.44
CA GLU A 337 -0.64 -5.26 14.17
C GLU A 337 0.05 -4.83 12.87
N PRO A 338 1.35 -4.52 12.88
CA PRO A 338 2.12 -4.18 14.07
C PRO A 338 1.54 -2.91 14.75
N ARG A 339 1.74 -2.78 16.07
CA ARG A 339 1.20 -1.66 16.86
C ARG A 339 1.81 -0.32 16.46
N HIS A 340 1.22 0.32 15.46
CA HIS A 340 1.71 1.57 14.93
C HIS A 340 0.65 2.67 14.91
N ILE A 341 1.15 3.89 15.06
CA ILE A 341 0.42 5.13 14.83
C ILE A 341 1.00 5.77 13.57
N ALA A 342 0.15 5.99 12.57
CA ALA A 342 0.49 6.71 11.35
C ALA A 342 -0.06 8.13 11.42
N TRP A 343 0.83 9.09 11.21
CA TRP A 343 0.51 10.49 11.06
C TRP A 343 0.62 10.86 9.58
N THR A 344 -0.48 11.31 8.99
CA THR A 344 -0.55 11.74 7.58
C THR A 344 -1.16 13.13 7.48
N ALA A 345 -1.03 13.77 6.31
CA ALA A 345 -1.55 15.10 6.06
C ALA A 345 -2.50 15.06 4.84
N PRO A 346 -3.77 15.50 4.96
CA PRO A 346 -4.68 15.51 3.80
C PRO A 346 -4.17 16.32 2.61
N SER A 347 -3.44 17.41 2.86
CA SER A 347 -2.76 18.24 1.86
C SER A 347 -1.55 17.58 1.22
N GLN A 348 -1.05 16.47 1.77
CA GLN A 348 0.10 15.72 1.28
C GLN A 348 -0.14 14.21 1.41
N PRO A 349 -0.88 13.61 0.47
CA PRO A 349 -1.20 12.17 0.52
C PRO A 349 0.04 11.27 0.44
N ASP A 350 1.16 11.82 -0.04
CA ASP A 350 2.42 11.11 -0.23
C ASP A 350 3.35 11.17 0.98
N PHE A 351 2.89 11.77 2.09
CA PHE A 351 3.62 11.87 3.35
C PHE A 351 3.03 10.94 4.39
N VAL A 352 3.91 10.19 5.06
CA VAL A 352 3.57 9.39 6.24
C VAL A 352 4.69 9.43 7.27
N ALA A 353 4.30 9.61 8.53
CA ALA A 353 5.17 9.47 9.69
C ALA A 353 4.63 8.34 10.59
N LEU A 354 5.40 7.27 10.72
CA LEU A 354 5.03 6.04 11.41
C LEU A 354 5.83 5.88 12.69
N ALA A 355 5.16 5.68 13.82
CA ALA A 355 5.80 5.40 15.10
C ALA A 355 5.10 4.23 15.80
N THR A 356 5.76 3.66 16.80
CA THR A 356 5.13 2.68 17.70
C THR A 356 4.42 3.40 18.85
N TYR A 357 3.23 2.98 19.22
CA TYR A 357 2.54 3.47 20.42
C TYR A 357 2.67 2.49 21.58
N LEU A 358 2.51 3.00 22.81
CA LEU A 358 2.50 2.17 24.01
C LEU A 358 1.05 1.97 24.46
N PRO A 359 0.69 0.78 24.98
CA PRO A 359 -0.58 0.61 25.67
C PRO A 359 -0.69 1.57 26.86
N ALA A 360 -1.93 1.97 27.18
CA ALA A 360 -2.27 2.92 28.24
C ALA A 360 -1.56 2.62 29.56
#